data_AF-A0A959VM76-F1
#
_entry.id   AF-A0A959VM76-F1
#
_cell.length_a   1.000
_cell.length_b   1.000
_cell.length_c   1.000
_cell.angle_alpha   90.00
_cell.angle_beta   90.00
_cell.angle_gamma   90.00
#
_symmetry.space_group_name_H-M   'P 1'
#
loop_
_entity.id
_entity.type
_entity.pdbx_description
1 polymer ?
#
loop_
_entity_poly.entity_id
_entity_poly.type
_entity_poly.pdbx_seq_one_letter_code
_entity_poly.pdbx_strand_id
1 'polypeptide(L)'
;MKRVFGVAAAFAVLTVGGCGGVANLDPGEVDTVNQAKSAVTNSKVKGALQSGAGHVLNEFMILCREKPLSEVDGDTLREIMVVLAPELKGVNQTYFKKLNRLATNGCD
;
A
#
# COMPACT_ATOMS: atom_id res chain seq x y z
N MET A 1 5.15 33.65 -26.91
CA MET A 1 3.86 33.40 -26.22
C MET A 1 4.16 32.68 -24.90
N LYS A 2 4.20 33.42 -23.79
CA LYS A 2 4.42 32.88 -22.44
C LYS A 2 3.04 32.65 -21.82
N ARG A 3 2.66 31.40 -21.58
CA ARG A 3 1.44 31.06 -20.83
C ARG A 3 1.82 30.88 -19.37
N VAL A 4 1.28 31.76 -18.54
CA VAL A 4 1.20 31.63 -17.08
C VAL A 4 -0.27 31.38 -16.77
N PHE A 5 -0.58 30.20 -16.26
CA PHE A 5 -1.77 29.80 -15.48
C PHE A 5 -1.28 28.53 -14.78
N GLY A 6 -1.06 28.44 -13.46
CA GLY A 6 -1.84 28.97 -12.36
C GLY A 6 -2.72 27.85 -11.82
N VAL A 7 -2.23 27.07 -10.85
CA VAL A 7 -3.05 26.43 -9.80
C VAL A 7 -2.17 26.29 -8.56
N ALA A 8 -2.49 27.08 -7.54
CA ALA A 8 -2.08 26.82 -6.17
C ALA A 8 -2.90 25.63 -5.65
N ALA A 9 -2.23 24.63 -5.08
CA ALA A 9 -2.85 23.69 -4.16
C ALA A 9 -1.97 23.64 -2.91
N ALA A 10 -2.22 24.60 -2.03
CA ALA A 10 -1.80 24.49 -0.64
C ALA A 10 -2.61 23.33 -0.03
N PHE A 11 -2.03 22.14 -0.01
CA PHE A 11 -2.54 21.08 0.85
C PHE A 11 -2.09 21.43 2.27
N ALA A 12 -3.01 22.06 3.00
CA ALA A 12 -2.98 22.11 4.44
C ALA A 12 -2.81 20.66 4.94
N VAL A 13 -1.61 20.34 5.44
CA VAL A 13 -1.42 19.15 6.26
C VAL A 13 -2.23 19.40 7.52
N LEU A 14 -3.46 18.89 7.50
CA LEU A 14 -4.27 18.68 8.69
C LEU A 14 -3.46 17.79 9.61
N THR A 15 -2.67 18.45 10.46
CA THR A 15 -2.11 17.88 11.68
C THR A 15 -3.28 17.60 12.62
N VAL A 16 -4.04 16.55 12.30
CA VAL A 16 -4.90 15.90 13.28
C VAL A 16 -3.97 15.14 14.21
N GLY A 17 -3.47 15.86 15.22
CA GLY A 17 -2.98 15.26 16.44
C GLY A 17 -4.14 14.57 17.14
N GLY A 18 -4.32 13.28 16.86
CA GLY A 18 -5.04 12.33 17.70
C GLY A 18 -4.01 11.34 18.25
N CYS A 19 -3.98 11.14 19.56
CA CYS A 19 -3.09 10.18 20.20
C CYS A 19 -3.34 8.75 19.66
N GLY A 20 -2.32 8.14 19.05
CA GLY A 20 -2.23 6.71 18.77
C GLY A 20 -2.08 6.38 17.28
N GLY A 21 -0.84 6.13 16.84
CA GLY A 21 -0.51 5.68 15.49
C GLY A 21 0.59 6.54 14.88
N VAL A 22 1.83 6.04 14.85
CA VAL A 22 2.95 6.76 14.23
C VAL A 22 2.85 6.64 12.71
N ALA A 23 2.02 7.49 12.09
CA ALA A 23 2.03 7.68 10.65
C ALA A 23 3.35 8.32 10.21
N ASN A 24 4.34 7.49 9.88
CA ASN A 24 5.65 7.93 9.38
C ASN A 24 5.93 7.29 8.02
N LEU A 25 4.96 7.42 7.10
CA LEU A 25 5.18 7.12 5.70
C LEU A 25 5.49 8.39 4.93
N ASP A 26 6.57 8.37 4.17
CA ASP A 26 6.85 9.42 3.20
C ASP A 26 5.96 9.26 1.95
N PRO A 27 5.86 10.30 1.09
CA PRO A 27 4.99 10.25 -0.07
C PRO A 27 5.27 9.07 -1.03
N GLY A 28 6.53 8.66 -1.18
CA GLY A 28 6.90 7.52 -2.04
C GLY A 28 6.44 6.18 -1.47
N GLU A 29 6.44 6.05 -0.14
CA GLU A 29 5.94 4.87 0.55
C GLU A 29 4.40 4.80 0.49
N VAL A 30 3.70 5.92 0.63
CA VAL A 30 2.25 6.00 0.40
C VAL A 30 1.91 5.60 -1.03
N ASP A 31 2.66 6.10 -2.01
CA ASP A 31 2.52 5.70 -3.41
C ASP A 31 2.76 4.20 -3.61
N THR A 32 3.71 3.61 -2.87
CA THR A 32 3.97 2.16 -2.92
C THR A 32 2.76 1.36 -2.43
N VAL A 33 2.14 1.77 -1.32
CA VAL A 33 0.91 1.15 -0.80
C VAL A 33 -0.23 1.26 -1.81
N ASN A 34 -0.44 2.44 -2.39
CA ASN A 34 -1.48 2.67 -3.39
C ASN A 34 -1.26 1.87 -4.68
N GLN A 35 -0.01 1.76 -5.12
CA GLN A 35 0.37 0.91 -6.25
C GLN A 35 0.14 -0.56 -5.92
N ALA A 36 0.40 -1.02 -4.69
CA ALA A 36 0.13 -2.40 -4.29
C ALA A 36 -1.38 -2.72 -4.32
N LYS A 37 -2.22 -1.83 -3.77
CA LYS A 37 -3.70 -1.92 -3.87
C LYS A 37 -4.15 -2.06 -5.34
N SER A 38 -3.60 -1.21 -6.20
CA SER A 38 -3.89 -1.21 -7.64
C SER A 38 -3.39 -2.48 -8.34
N ALA A 39 -2.20 -2.96 -8.00
CA ALA A 39 -1.59 -4.15 -8.58
C ALA A 39 -2.41 -5.41 -8.26
N VAL A 40 -2.88 -5.54 -7.01
CA VAL A 40 -3.79 -6.64 -6.62
C VAL A 40 -5.11 -6.55 -7.37
N THR A 41 -5.73 -5.37 -7.40
CA THR A 41 -7.01 -5.15 -8.09
C THR A 41 -6.92 -5.51 -9.57
N ASN A 42 -5.89 -5.02 -10.26
CA ASN A 42 -5.66 -5.33 -11.67
C ASN A 42 -5.38 -6.82 -11.89
N SER A 43 -4.63 -7.46 -10.98
CA SER A 43 -4.32 -8.89 -11.08
C SER A 43 -5.58 -9.75 -10.88
N LYS A 44 -6.47 -9.37 -9.97
CA LYS A 44 -7.80 -9.99 -9.79
C LYS A 44 -8.63 -9.88 -11.07
N VAL A 45 -8.74 -8.67 -11.62
CA VAL A 45 -9.52 -8.41 -12.85
C VAL A 45 -8.99 -9.22 -14.03
N LYS A 46 -7.67 -9.34 -14.17
CA LYS A 46 -7.03 -10.08 -15.29
C LYS A 46 -6.91 -11.57 -15.04
N GLY A 47 -7.17 -12.04 -13.83
CA GLY A 47 -6.96 -13.44 -13.43
C GLY A 47 -5.49 -13.88 -13.40
N ALA A 48 -4.54 -12.95 -13.52
CA ALA A 48 -3.11 -13.23 -13.50
C ALA A 48 -2.31 -12.06 -12.93
N LEU A 49 -1.19 -12.37 -12.26
CA LEU A 49 -0.28 -11.35 -11.76
C LEU A 49 0.45 -10.67 -12.94
N GLN A 50 0.31 -9.35 -13.05
CA GLN A 50 0.94 -8.61 -14.15
C GLN A 50 2.45 -8.49 -13.99
N SER A 51 3.15 -8.29 -15.12
CA SER A 51 4.56 -7.92 -15.10
C SER A 51 4.77 -6.63 -14.29
N GLY A 52 5.75 -6.62 -13.39
CA GLY A 52 6.02 -5.51 -12.46
C GLY A 52 5.18 -5.52 -11.17
N ALA A 53 3.98 -6.12 -11.15
CA ALA A 53 3.15 -6.19 -9.95
C ALA A 53 3.85 -6.91 -8.78
N GLY A 54 4.64 -7.94 -9.08
CA GLY A 54 5.42 -8.66 -8.08
C GLY A 54 6.44 -7.77 -7.36
N HIS A 55 7.08 -6.83 -8.07
CA HIS A 55 8.02 -5.90 -7.45
C HIS A 55 7.30 -4.97 -6.46
N VAL A 56 6.21 -4.34 -6.90
CA VAL A 56 5.38 -3.47 -6.05
C VAL A 56 4.87 -4.19 -4.81
N LEU A 57 4.40 -5.43 -4.95
CA LEU A 57 3.95 -6.24 -3.81
C LEU A 57 5.11 -6.57 -2.85
N ASN A 58 6.33 -6.79 -3.36
CA ASN A 58 7.48 -7.00 -2.50
C ASN A 58 7.86 -5.72 -1.74
N GLU A 59 7.88 -4.56 -2.41
CA GLU A 59 8.15 -3.27 -1.74
C GLU A 59 7.13 -2.99 -0.63
N PHE A 60 5.85 -3.24 -0.88
CA PHE A 60 4.83 -3.12 0.16
C PHE A 60 5.05 -4.08 1.34
N MET A 61 5.53 -5.31 1.08
CA MET A 61 5.89 -6.26 2.13
C MET A 61 7.13 -5.83 2.93
N ILE A 62 8.11 -5.22 2.26
CA ILE A 62 9.29 -4.63 2.91
C ILE A 62 8.84 -3.47 3.80
N LEU A 63 8.00 -2.59 3.28
CA LEU A 63 7.51 -1.42 4.02
C LEU A 63 6.77 -1.82 5.29
N CYS A 64 5.93 -2.85 5.22
CA CYS A 64 5.29 -3.44 6.40
C CYS A 64 6.34 -3.89 7.44
N ARG A 65 7.43 -4.54 7.02
CA ARG A 65 8.51 -4.95 7.94
C ARG A 65 9.30 -3.81 8.53
N GLU A 66 9.60 -2.80 7.74
CA GLU A 66 10.39 -1.65 8.19
C GLU A 66 9.58 -0.73 9.08
N LYS A 67 8.27 -0.63 8.81
CA LYS A 67 7.36 0.32 9.46
C LYS A 67 6.04 -0.35 9.86
N PRO A 68 6.06 -1.36 10.76
CA PRO A 68 4.89 -2.18 11.10
C PRO A 68 3.74 -1.41 11.77
N LEU A 69 4.04 -0.25 12.36
CA LEU A 69 3.08 0.63 13.03
C LEU A 69 2.62 1.80 12.16
N SER A 70 3.08 1.87 10.91
CA SER A 70 2.65 2.91 9.97
C SER A 70 1.26 2.63 9.42
N GLU A 71 0.60 3.72 9.05
CA GLU A 71 -0.78 3.73 8.58
C GLU A 71 -0.90 4.53 7.29
N VAL A 72 -1.85 4.13 6.43
CA VAL A 72 -2.27 4.86 5.22
C VAL A 72 -3.78 4.95 5.26
N ASP A 73 -4.31 6.18 5.14
CA ASP A 73 -5.76 6.45 5.16
C ASP A 73 -6.49 5.94 6.44
N GLY A 74 -5.76 5.80 7.55
CA GLY A 74 -6.28 5.28 8.82
C GLY A 74 -6.24 3.75 8.95
N ASP A 75 -5.77 3.03 7.92
CA ASP A 75 -5.53 1.59 7.99
C ASP A 75 -4.04 1.30 8.19
N THR A 76 -3.71 0.40 9.11
CA THR A 76 -2.33 -0.10 9.25
C THR A 76 -1.90 -0.88 8.01
N LEU A 77 -0.59 -0.92 7.74
CA LEU A 77 -0.06 -1.73 6.62
C LEU A 77 -0.49 -3.21 6.73
N ARG A 78 -0.63 -3.72 7.96
CA ARG A 78 -1.14 -5.06 8.23
C ARG A 78 -2.60 -5.23 7.81
N GLU A 79 -3.48 -4.30 8.18
CA GLU A 79 -4.90 -4.35 7.79
C GLU A 79 -5.06 -4.31 6.28
N ILE A 80 -4.25 -3.48 5.60
CA ILE A 80 -4.21 -3.45 4.14
C ILE A 80 -3.82 -4.84 3.60
N MET A 81 -2.85 -5.53 4.19
CA MET A 81 -2.52 -6.91 3.77
C MET A 81 -3.63 -7.92 4.01
N VAL A 82 -4.38 -7.81 5.11
CA VAL A 82 -5.54 -8.67 5.39
C VAL A 82 -6.58 -8.55 4.27
N VAL A 83 -6.78 -7.33 3.75
CA VAL A 83 -7.70 -7.07 2.64
C VAL A 83 -7.12 -7.58 1.31
N LEU A 84 -5.85 -7.32 1.03
CA LEU A 84 -5.24 -7.61 -0.27
C LEU A 84 -4.88 -9.08 -0.48
N ALA A 85 -4.49 -9.82 0.56
CA ALA A 85 -4.09 -11.21 0.44
C ALA A 85 -5.16 -12.12 -0.22
N PRO A 86 -6.42 -12.19 0.27
CA PRO A 86 -7.42 -13.11 -0.27
C PRO A 86 -7.71 -12.88 -1.76
N GLU A 87 -7.54 -11.64 -2.25
CA GLU A 87 -7.75 -11.29 -3.65
C GLU A 87 -6.73 -11.93 -4.60
N LEU A 88 -5.57 -12.34 -4.08
CA LEU A 88 -4.56 -13.06 -4.84
C LEU A 88 -4.72 -14.59 -4.76
N LYS A 89 -5.62 -15.13 -3.93
CA LYS A 89 -5.73 -16.59 -3.71
C LYS A 89 -6.00 -17.37 -5.00
N GLY A 90 -6.88 -16.86 -5.87
CA GLY A 90 -7.21 -17.46 -7.16
C GLY A 90 -6.28 -17.06 -8.31
N VAL A 91 -5.38 -16.11 -8.08
CA VAL A 91 -4.60 -15.42 -9.13
C VAL A 91 -3.11 -15.78 -9.05
N ASN A 92 -2.57 -15.70 -7.84
CA ASN A 92 -1.17 -15.99 -7.55
C ASN A 92 -1.00 -16.53 -6.12
N GLN A 93 -0.93 -17.85 -6.03
CA GLN A 93 -0.78 -18.56 -4.74
C GLN A 93 0.49 -18.16 -3.97
N THR A 94 1.57 -17.80 -4.66
CA THR A 94 2.82 -17.41 -4.03
C THR A 94 2.66 -16.10 -3.27
N TYR A 95 2.16 -15.05 -3.92
CA TYR A 95 1.96 -13.76 -3.26
C TYR A 95 0.81 -13.80 -2.24
N PHE A 96 -0.27 -14.55 -2.51
CA PHE A 96 -1.30 -14.82 -1.49
C PHE A 96 -0.68 -15.33 -0.18
N LYS A 97 0.15 -16.38 -0.23
CA LYS A 97 0.78 -16.94 0.97
C LYS A 97 1.71 -15.94 1.67
N LYS A 98 2.47 -15.15 0.91
CA LYS A 98 3.38 -14.15 1.48
C LYS A 98 2.64 -13.03 2.21
N LEU A 99 1.66 -12.40 1.55
CA LEU A 99 0.84 -11.35 2.19
C LEU A 99 0.04 -11.92 3.35
N ASN A 100 -0.58 -13.09 3.20
CA ASN A 100 -1.37 -13.71 4.26
C ASN A 100 -0.52 -14.04 5.49
N ARG A 101 0.74 -14.43 5.30
CA ARG A 101 1.67 -14.69 6.41
C ARG A 101 1.93 -13.42 7.22
N LEU A 102 2.23 -12.31 6.55
CA LEU A 102 2.45 -11.01 7.21
C LEU A 102 1.17 -10.48 7.87
N ALA A 103 0.03 -10.61 7.20
CA ALA A 103 -1.27 -10.27 7.76
C ALA A 103 -1.59 -11.06 9.04
N THR A 104 -1.24 -12.36 9.07
CA THR A 104 -1.55 -13.25 10.20
C THR A 104 -0.56 -13.11 11.33
N ASN A 105 0.74 -13.17 11.02
CA ASN A 105 1.80 -13.27 12.01
C ASN A 105 2.27 -11.90 12.50
N GLY A 106 1.86 -10.83 11.84
CA GLY A 106 2.39 -9.50 12.06
C GLY A 106 3.43 -9.14 11.00
N CYS A 107 3.66 -7.84 10.91
CA CYS A 107 4.60 -7.25 9.98
C CYS A 107 6.07 -7.46 10.40
N ASP A 108 6.33 -8.10 11.53
CA ASP A 108 7.64 -8.38 12.11
C ASP A 108 8.48 -9.48 11.40
#